data_AF-A0A317U9U5-F1
#
_entry.id   AF-A0A317U9U5-F1
#
_cell.length_a   1.000
_cell.length_b   1.000
_cell.length_c   1.000
_cell.angle_alpha   90.00
_cell.angle_beta   90.00
_cell.angle_gamma   90.00
#
_symmetry.space_group_name_H-M   'P 1'
#
loop_
_entity.id
_entity.type
_entity.pdbx_description
1 polymer ?
#
loop_
_entity_poly.entity_id
_entity_poly.type
_entity_poly.pdbx_seq_one_letter_code
_entity_poly.pdbx_strand_id
1 'polypeptide(L)'
;MAKYRKLSRTSNQRKALLRNQVTNLLHHGKIVTTEAKAKEIRKIAEGLIAMAVREKDNFETVTVTAKVARKDADGKRVKEVVDGKKKTVYDEVQKEIKKDAPSRLHARREMMKVFYPVTEVPAKGAGRKKNTKEVDMVDKMFSEIAPKYADRNGGYTRIVKIGQRKGDAAMEVLIELV
;
A
#
# COMPACT_ATOMS: atom_id res chain seq x y z
N MET A 1 -27.62 19.64 -2.86
CA MET A 1 -26.34 19.82 -3.62
C MET A 1 -25.38 18.68 -3.31
N ALA A 2 -24.51 18.29 -4.24
CA ALA A 2 -23.56 17.20 -4.01
C ALA A 2 -22.45 17.61 -3.02
N LYS A 3 -22.18 16.78 -1.99
CA LYS A 3 -21.12 16.98 -0.97
C LYS A 3 -19.67 16.79 -1.48
N TYR A 4 -19.46 16.73 -2.79
CA TYR A 4 -18.19 16.40 -3.45
C TYR A 4 -18.07 17.07 -4.83
N ARG A 5 -16.85 17.30 -5.31
CA ARG A 5 -16.61 17.88 -6.65
C ARG A 5 -16.85 16.85 -7.76
N LYS A 6 -17.52 17.25 -8.83
CA LYS A 6 -17.81 16.38 -9.98
C LYS A 6 -16.60 16.14 -10.91
N LEU A 7 -15.61 17.04 -10.88
CA LEU A 7 -14.36 16.96 -11.67
C LEU A 7 -14.59 16.75 -13.17
N SER A 8 -15.73 17.24 -13.69
CA SER A 8 -16.20 17.06 -15.07
C SER A 8 -16.10 15.60 -15.55
N ARG A 9 -16.43 14.65 -14.69
CA ARG A 9 -16.34 13.20 -14.96
C ARG A 9 -17.58 12.46 -14.49
N THR A 10 -17.91 11.38 -15.19
CA THR A 10 -18.93 10.42 -14.74
C THR A 10 -18.48 9.73 -13.45
N SER A 11 -19.41 9.08 -12.74
CA SER A 11 -19.13 8.50 -11.42
C SER A 11 -17.98 7.49 -11.45
N ASN A 12 -17.99 6.58 -12.43
CA ASN A 12 -17.00 5.51 -12.56
C ASN A 12 -15.60 6.09 -12.87
N GLN A 13 -15.52 7.02 -13.82
CA GLN A 13 -14.26 7.68 -14.19
C GLN A 13 -13.69 8.51 -13.03
N ARG A 14 -14.56 9.23 -12.30
CA ARG A 14 -14.14 10.00 -11.13
C ARG A 14 -13.61 9.09 -10.02
N LYS A 15 -14.29 7.98 -9.73
CA LYS A 15 -13.86 7.02 -8.72
C LYS A 15 -12.51 6.41 -9.09
N ALA A 16 -12.31 6.02 -10.36
CA ALA A 16 -11.04 5.50 -10.85
C ALA A 16 -9.89 6.52 -10.71
N LEU A 17 -10.13 7.77 -11.11
CA LEU A 17 -9.15 8.86 -10.95
C LEU A 17 -8.74 9.05 -9.49
N LEU A 18 -9.71 9.16 -8.58
CA LEU A 18 -9.44 9.41 -7.17
C LEU A 18 -8.70 8.24 -6.52
N ARG A 19 -9.09 6.99 -6.84
CA ARG A 19 -8.37 5.79 -6.38
C ARG A 19 -6.91 5.79 -6.83
N ASN A 20 -6.66 6.12 -8.10
CA ASN A 20 -5.31 6.19 -8.65
C ASN A 20 -4.48 7.27 -7.94
N GLN A 21 -5.02 8.49 -7.81
CA GLN A 21 -4.28 9.58 -7.18
C GLN A 21 -4.04 9.36 -5.68
N VAL A 22 -4.99 8.78 -4.95
CA VAL A 22 -4.81 8.41 -3.53
C VAL A 22 -3.74 7.33 -3.39
N THR A 23 -3.76 6.30 -4.25
CA THR A 23 -2.73 5.26 -4.26
C THR A 23 -1.35 5.86 -4.49
N ASN A 24 -1.20 6.74 -5.49
CA ASN A 24 0.07 7.39 -5.79
C ASN A 24 0.54 8.33 -4.66
N LEU A 25 -0.37 9.07 -4.02
CA LEU A 25 -0.03 9.92 -2.87
C LEU A 25 0.53 9.09 -1.71
N LEU A 26 -0.14 8.01 -1.33
CA LEU A 26 0.28 7.17 -0.22
C LEU A 26 1.52 6.33 -0.56
N HIS A 27 1.70 5.99 -1.84
CA HIS A 27 2.87 5.26 -2.30
C HIS A 27 4.14 6.11 -2.31
N HIS A 28 4.07 7.32 -2.89
CA HIS A 28 5.23 8.21 -3.08
C HIS A 28 5.39 9.28 -2.00
N GLY A 29 4.39 9.47 -1.14
CA GLY A 29 4.37 10.50 -0.10
C GLY A 29 3.96 11.89 -0.60
N LYS A 30 4.12 12.19 -1.90
CA LYS A 30 3.70 13.46 -2.49
C LYS A 30 3.35 13.32 -3.97
N ILE A 31 2.42 14.13 -4.46
CA ILE A 31 2.08 14.25 -5.88
C ILE A 31 1.73 15.69 -6.25
N VAL A 32 2.00 16.07 -7.50
CA VAL A 32 1.56 17.35 -8.07
C VAL A 32 0.27 17.11 -8.86
N THR A 33 -0.75 17.93 -8.61
CA THR A 33 -2.06 17.81 -9.26
C THR A 33 -2.79 19.16 -9.22
N THR A 34 -3.98 19.25 -9.83
CA THR A 34 -4.78 20.48 -9.74
C THR A 34 -5.43 20.63 -8.38
N GLU A 35 -5.65 21.88 -7.94
CA GLU A 35 -6.22 22.19 -6.62
C GLU A 35 -7.55 21.46 -6.37
N ALA A 36 -8.44 21.46 -7.38
CA ALA A 36 -9.74 20.80 -7.28
C ALA A 36 -9.62 19.29 -7.03
N LYS A 37 -8.63 18.62 -7.66
CA LYS A 37 -8.36 17.19 -7.44
C LYS A 37 -7.73 16.96 -6.07
N ALA A 38 -6.75 17.77 -5.67
CA ALA A 38 -6.07 17.65 -4.38
C ALA A 38 -7.04 17.70 -3.19
N LYS A 39 -8.03 18.60 -3.24
CA LYS A 39 -9.05 18.71 -2.18
C LYS A 39 -9.93 17.45 -2.07
N GLU A 40 -10.20 16.75 -3.16
CA GLU A 40 -10.93 15.46 -3.12
C GLU A 40 -10.02 14.31 -2.67
N ILE A 41 -8.75 14.29 -3.10
CA ILE A 41 -7.76 13.30 -2.66
C ILE A 41 -7.57 13.38 -1.15
N ARG A 42 -7.38 14.59 -0.59
CA ARG A 42 -7.22 14.83 0.85
C ARG A 42 -8.33 14.15 1.66
N LYS A 43 -9.59 14.35 1.26
CA LYS A 43 -10.75 13.81 1.98
C LYS A 43 -10.72 12.28 2.09
N ILE A 44 -10.21 11.61 1.07
CA ILE A 44 -10.09 10.14 1.06
C ILE A 44 -8.83 9.71 1.82
N ALA A 45 -7.68 10.32 1.53
CA ALA A 45 -6.40 9.96 2.13
C ALA A 45 -6.41 10.12 3.65
N GLU A 46 -6.98 11.22 4.17
CA GLU A 46 -7.06 11.44 5.62
C GLU A 46 -7.91 10.39 6.33
N GLY A 47 -9.02 9.97 5.72
CA GLY A 47 -9.87 8.90 6.26
C GLY A 47 -9.16 7.55 6.29
N LEU A 48 -8.38 7.23 5.25
CA LEU A 48 -7.59 5.99 5.20
C LEU A 48 -6.46 6.01 6.24
N ILE A 49 -5.74 7.13 6.39
CA ILE A 49 -4.66 7.25 7.37
C ILE A 49 -5.24 7.15 8.79
N ALA A 50 -6.33 7.86 9.09
CA ALA A 50 -6.99 7.77 10.40
C ALA A 50 -7.40 6.33 10.75
N MET A 51 -7.98 5.61 9.78
CA MET A 51 -8.36 4.22 9.95
C MET A 51 -7.15 3.31 10.17
N ALA A 52 -6.04 3.56 9.47
CA ALA A 52 -4.80 2.82 9.65
C ALA A 52 -4.19 3.06 11.04
N VAL A 53 -4.13 4.32 11.48
CA VAL A 53 -3.63 4.72 12.80
C VAL A 53 -4.43 4.04 13.91
N ARG A 54 -5.76 4.05 13.81
CA ARG A 54 -6.64 3.45 14.82
C ARG A 54 -6.45 1.94 14.96
N GLU A 55 -6.21 1.22 13.87
CA GLU A 55 -6.15 -0.25 13.87
C GLU A 55 -4.72 -0.82 13.79
N LYS A 56 -3.68 0.03 13.90
CA LYS A 56 -2.28 -0.35 13.65
C LYS A 56 -1.73 -1.43 14.58
N ASP A 57 -2.26 -1.54 15.80
CA ASP A 57 -1.83 -2.53 16.81
C ASP A 57 -2.86 -3.66 17.02
N ASN A 58 -3.96 -3.65 16.26
CA ASN A 58 -5.09 -4.53 16.51
C ASN A 58 -4.98 -5.87 15.76
N PHE A 59 -3.96 -6.66 16.11
CA PHE A 59 -3.69 -7.98 15.54
C PHE A 59 -3.16 -8.93 16.61
N GLU A 60 -3.34 -10.23 16.37
CA GLU A 60 -2.79 -11.30 17.19
C GLU A 60 -1.64 -11.96 16.46
N THR A 61 -0.62 -12.40 17.19
CA THR A 61 0.48 -13.22 16.63
C THR A 61 0.14 -14.69 16.80
N VAL A 62 -0.06 -15.39 15.68
CA VAL A 62 -0.32 -16.84 15.68
C VAL A 62 0.92 -17.55 15.13
N THR A 63 1.46 -18.49 15.89
CA THR A 63 2.53 -19.38 15.45
C THR A 63 1.94 -20.49 14.58
N VAL A 64 2.30 -20.52 13.31
CA VAL A 64 1.89 -21.58 12.38
C VAL A 64 3.11 -22.42 12.02
N THR A 65 2.97 -23.74 12.14
CA THR A 65 3.98 -24.69 11.66
C THR A 65 3.91 -24.78 10.13
N ALA A 66 5.00 -24.40 9.47
CA ALA A 66 5.12 -24.46 8.02
C ALA A 66 6.18 -25.47 7.62
N LYS A 67 5.82 -26.39 6.72
CA LYS A 67 6.78 -27.32 6.10
C LYS A 67 7.60 -26.57 5.05
N VAL A 68 8.87 -26.29 5.35
CA VAL A 68 9.79 -25.61 4.44
C VAL A 68 10.83 -26.61 3.96
N ALA A 69 11.12 -26.64 2.66
CA ALA A 69 12.15 -27.52 2.13
C ALA A 69 13.51 -27.14 2.71
N ARG A 70 14.23 -28.10 3.28
CA ARG A 70 15.61 -27.91 3.76
C ARG A 70 16.47 -27.47 2.57
N LYS A 71 17.30 -26.45 2.77
CA LYS A 71 18.25 -25.97 1.76
C LYS A 71 19.68 -26.14 2.27
N ASP A 72 20.59 -26.52 1.37
CA ASP A 72 22.04 -26.55 1.61
C ASP A 72 22.63 -25.13 1.62
N ALA A 73 23.91 -24.98 1.99
CA ALA A 73 24.62 -23.69 2.03
C ALA A 73 24.58 -22.91 0.71
N ASP A 74 24.47 -23.61 -0.43
CA ASP A 74 24.34 -23.02 -1.77
C ASP A 74 22.88 -22.69 -2.18
N GLY A 75 21.92 -22.83 -1.26
CA GLY A 75 20.51 -22.52 -1.48
C GLY A 75 19.73 -23.53 -2.32
N LYS A 76 20.35 -24.66 -2.69
CA LYS A 76 19.68 -25.80 -3.37
C LYS A 76 18.89 -26.63 -2.36
N ARG A 77 17.77 -27.22 -2.80
CA ARG A 77 16.91 -28.05 -1.94
C ARG A 77 17.60 -29.40 -1.67
N VAL A 78 17.67 -29.80 -0.41
CA VAL A 78 18.22 -31.11 -0.01
C VAL A 78 17.30 -32.20 -0.51
N LYS A 79 17.86 -33.16 -1.25
CA LYS A 79 17.16 -34.33 -1.74
C LYS A 79 17.77 -35.58 -1.13
N GLU A 80 16.93 -36.38 -0.49
CA GLU A 80 17.32 -37.67 0.06
C GLU A 80 16.70 -38.78 -0.80
N VAL A 81 17.42 -39.89 -0.96
CA VAL A 81 16.94 -41.03 -1.74
C VAL A 81 16.19 -41.95 -0.80
N VAL A 82 14.86 -41.98 -0.92
CA VAL A 82 13.99 -42.90 -0.20
C VAL A 82 13.26 -43.74 -1.24
N ASP A 83 13.39 -45.06 -1.15
CA ASP A 83 12.81 -46.04 -2.11
C ASP A 83 13.30 -45.86 -3.56
N GLY A 84 14.59 -45.58 -3.77
CA GLY A 84 15.18 -45.41 -5.11
C GLY A 84 14.75 -44.14 -5.85
N LYS A 85 13.92 -43.28 -5.24
CA LYS A 85 13.49 -41.99 -5.80
C LYS A 85 13.99 -40.83 -4.94
N LYS A 86 14.54 -39.78 -5.57
CA LYS A 86 15.00 -38.56 -4.90
C LYS A 86 13.79 -37.75 -4.40
N LYS A 87 13.54 -37.72 -3.09
CA LYS A 87 12.50 -36.90 -2.45
C LYS A 87 13.12 -35.67 -1.78
N THR A 88 12.41 -34.55 -1.76
CA THR A 88 12.87 -33.32 -1.10
C THR A 88 12.59 -33.42 0.40
N VAL A 89 13.58 -33.12 1.24
CA VAL A 89 13.43 -33.09 2.70
C VAL A 89 12.77 -31.78 3.11
N TYR A 90 11.77 -31.85 3.99
CA TYR A 90 11.07 -30.70 4.55
C TYR A 90 11.28 -30.64 6.06
N ASP A 91 11.72 -29.49 6.57
CA ASP A 91 11.76 -29.18 7.99
C ASP A 91 10.47 -28.48 8.40
N GLU A 92 9.99 -28.76 9.61
CA GLU A 92 8.90 -28.02 10.22
C GLU A 92 9.46 -26.78 10.91
N VAL A 93 9.14 -25.61 10.35
CA VAL A 93 9.58 -24.32 10.87
C VAL A 93 8.38 -23.59 11.44
N GLN A 94 8.49 -23.14 12.69
CA GLN A 94 7.50 -22.25 13.30
C GLN A 94 7.65 -20.86 12.70
N LYS A 95 6.57 -20.33 12.12
CA LYS A 95 6.49 -18.96 11.62
C LYS A 95 5.45 -18.19 12.41
N GLU A 96 5.81 -17.00 12.85
CA GLU A 96 4.86 -16.06 13.44
C GLU A 96 4.13 -15.29 12.32
N ILE A 97 2.80 -15.36 12.32
CA ILE A 97 1.95 -14.63 11.39
C ILE A 97 1.09 -13.65 12.18
N LYS A 98 1.02 -12.40 11.71
CA LYS A 98 0.06 -11.41 12.21
C LYS A 98 -1.32 -11.73 11.66
N LYS A 99 -2.26 -12.07 12.54
CA LYS A 99 -3.67 -12.28 12.24
C LYS A 99 -4.45 -11.04 12.66
N ASP A 100 -5.00 -10.34 11.68
CA ASP A 100 -5.78 -9.13 11.93
C ASP A 100 -7.04 -9.46 12.75
N ALA A 101 -7.31 -8.67 13.79
CA ALA A 101 -8.59 -8.73 14.49
C ALA A 101 -9.74 -8.26 13.56
N PRO A 102 -11.01 -8.57 13.86
CA PRO A 102 -12.13 -8.29 12.95
C PRO A 102 -12.23 -6.83 12.47
N SER A 103 -11.99 -5.84 13.33
CA SER A 103 -12.04 -4.42 12.94
C SER A 103 -10.84 -3.98 12.09
N ARG A 104 -9.64 -4.51 12.35
CA ARG A 104 -8.46 -4.31 11.50
C ARG A 104 -8.64 -4.97 10.14
N LEU A 105 -9.24 -6.16 10.10
CA LEU A 105 -9.58 -6.83 8.85
C LEU A 105 -10.62 -6.03 8.04
N HIS A 106 -11.61 -5.44 8.72
CA HIS A 106 -12.56 -4.53 8.08
C HIS A 106 -11.83 -3.30 7.49
N ALA A 107 -10.92 -2.69 8.26
CA ALA A 107 -10.12 -1.56 7.78
C ALA A 107 -9.26 -1.93 6.55
N ARG A 108 -8.60 -3.10 6.58
CA ARG A 108 -7.88 -3.65 5.43
C ARG A 108 -8.77 -3.77 4.20
N ARG A 109 -9.99 -4.29 4.34
CA ARG A 109 -10.95 -4.42 3.23
C ARG A 109 -11.39 -3.06 2.69
N GLU A 110 -11.63 -2.07 3.54
CA GLU A 110 -11.95 -0.71 3.11
C GLU A 110 -10.78 -0.07 2.35
N MET A 111 -9.53 -0.27 2.79
CA MET A 111 -8.34 0.18 2.08
C MET A 111 -8.17 -0.52 0.72
N MET A 112 -8.36 -1.84 0.64
CA MET A 112 -8.31 -2.61 -0.61
C MET A 112 -9.36 -2.16 -1.63
N LYS A 113 -10.53 -1.66 -1.18
CA LYS A 113 -11.53 -1.05 -2.07
C LYS A 113 -11.08 0.27 -2.69
N VAL A 114 -9.98 0.87 -2.24
CA VAL A 114 -9.45 2.12 -2.78
C VAL A 114 -8.17 1.89 -3.57
N PHE A 115 -7.25 1.08 -3.05
CA PHE A 115 -5.95 0.91 -3.69
C PHE A 115 -6.02 0.19 -5.03
N TYR A 116 -5.14 0.61 -5.94
CA TYR A 116 -4.77 -0.17 -7.11
C TYR A 116 -3.50 -0.98 -6.80
N PRO A 117 -3.28 -2.12 -7.47
CA PRO A 117 -2.04 -2.85 -7.35
C PRO A 117 -0.88 -1.97 -7.80
N VAL A 118 0.20 -1.96 -7.01
CA VAL A 118 1.41 -1.20 -7.30
C VAL A 118 2.56 -2.17 -7.50
N THR A 119 3.29 -1.99 -8.59
CA THR A 119 4.45 -2.80 -8.93
C THR A 119 5.65 -1.87 -9.12
N GLU A 120 6.66 -2.01 -8.25
CA GLU A 120 7.91 -1.28 -8.38
C GLU A 120 8.82 -2.01 -9.37
N VAL A 121 9.18 -1.30 -10.43
CA VAL A 121 10.10 -1.80 -11.46
C VAL A 121 11.37 -0.96 -11.43
N PRO A 122 12.55 -1.56 -11.18
CA PRO A 122 13.80 -0.81 -11.15
C PRO A 122 14.10 -0.08 -12.47
N ALA A 123 14.59 1.15 -12.35
CA ALA A 123 14.80 2.04 -13.48
C ALA A 123 15.96 1.63 -14.42
N LYS A 124 16.99 0.92 -13.94
CA LYS A 124 18.17 0.51 -14.73
C LYS A 124 18.76 -0.84 -14.28
N GLY A 125 19.21 -1.69 -15.22
CA GLY A 125 20.10 -2.83 -14.97
C GLY A 125 19.61 -4.23 -15.39
N ALA A 126 20.58 -5.16 -15.53
CA ALA A 126 20.34 -6.60 -15.66
C ALA A 126 19.61 -7.14 -14.41
N GLY A 127 18.55 -7.92 -14.60
CA GLY A 127 17.74 -8.43 -13.49
C GLY A 127 16.43 -7.68 -13.23
N ARG A 128 15.96 -6.82 -14.14
CA ARG A 128 14.64 -6.15 -14.08
C ARG A 128 13.52 -7.10 -13.65
N LYS A 129 13.41 -8.27 -14.27
CA LYS A 129 12.40 -9.30 -13.90
C LYS A 129 12.55 -9.82 -12.46
N LYS A 130 13.79 -10.01 -11.99
CA LYS A 130 14.08 -10.53 -10.65
C LYS A 130 13.81 -9.50 -9.55
N ASN A 131 14.02 -8.23 -9.87
CA ASN A 131 13.97 -7.12 -8.92
C ASN A 131 12.63 -6.35 -8.95
N THR A 132 11.69 -6.74 -9.81
CA THR A 132 10.31 -6.25 -9.76
C THR A 132 9.63 -6.71 -8.48
N LYS A 133 9.03 -5.78 -7.74
CA LYS A 133 8.33 -6.08 -6.47
C LYS A 133 6.89 -5.61 -6.53
N GLU A 134 5.99 -6.46 -6.07
CA GLU A 134 4.62 -6.05 -5.79
C GLU A 134 4.57 -5.42 -4.41
N VAL A 135 3.96 -4.24 -4.31
CA VAL A 135 3.83 -3.50 -3.07
C VAL A 135 2.44 -3.74 -2.51
N ASP A 136 2.37 -4.36 -1.33
CA ASP A 136 1.14 -4.38 -0.54
C ASP A 136 0.93 -3.01 0.09
N MET A 137 0.10 -2.20 -0.58
CA MET A 137 -0.25 -0.86 -0.11
C MET A 137 -0.92 -0.88 1.26
N VAL A 138 -1.68 -1.92 1.61
CA VAL A 138 -2.32 -2.00 2.92
C VAL A 138 -1.30 -2.31 4.00
N ASP A 139 -0.37 -3.23 3.75
CA ASP A 139 0.71 -3.48 4.70
C ASP A 139 1.51 -2.21 4.95
N LYS A 140 1.91 -1.50 3.89
CA LYS A 140 2.59 -0.19 3.97
C LYS A 140 1.81 0.83 4.82
N MET A 141 0.48 0.84 4.73
CA MET A 141 -0.34 1.71 5.58
C MET A 141 -0.18 1.40 7.07
N PHE A 142 -0.17 0.12 7.45
CA PHE A 142 -0.06 -0.28 8.85
C PHE A 142 1.37 -0.28 9.37
N SER A 143 2.35 -0.65 8.56
CA SER A 143 3.75 -0.84 8.96
C SER A 143 4.58 0.44 8.87
N GLU A 144 4.33 1.30 7.87
CA GLU A 144 5.16 2.49 7.62
C GLU A 144 4.43 3.81 7.87
N ILE A 145 3.16 3.93 7.46
CA ILE A 145 2.44 5.21 7.48
C ILE A 145 1.79 5.45 8.84
N ALA A 146 1.00 4.49 9.33
CA ALA A 146 0.27 4.63 10.59
C ALA A 146 1.16 4.95 11.80
N PRO A 147 2.33 4.30 12.00
CA PRO A 147 3.18 4.61 13.14
C PRO A 147 3.69 6.05 13.16
N LYS A 148 3.93 6.67 11.99
CA LYS A 148 4.39 8.07 11.88
C LYS A 148 3.36 9.09 12.36
N TYR A 149 2.08 8.70 12.39
CA TYR A 149 0.96 9.57 12.73
C TYR A 149 0.25 9.15 14.02
N ALA A 150 0.85 8.27 14.82
CA ALA A 150 0.25 7.75 16.05
C ALA A 150 -0.21 8.87 17.00
N ASP A 151 0.60 9.92 17.14
CA ASP A 151 0.32 11.05 18.04
C ASP A 151 -0.48 12.18 17.39
N ARG A 152 -0.91 12.02 16.13
CA ARG A 152 -1.59 13.06 15.36
C ARG A 152 -3.08 12.75 15.20
N ASN A 153 -3.94 13.65 15.67
CA ASN A 153 -5.39 13.54 15.52
C ASN A 153 -5.92 14.35 14.32
N GLY A 154 -5.55 13.95 13.10
CA GLY A 154 -5.99 14.59 11.85
C GLY A 154 -4.99 15.56 11.22
N GLY A 155 -5.29 16.04 10.01
CA GLY A 155 -4.35 16.89 9.26
C GLY A 155 -3.10 16.14 8.80
N TYR A 156 -3.29 14.94 8.24
CA TYR A 156 -2.19 14.09 7.75
C TYR A 156 -1.63 14.53 6.39
N THR A 157 -2.32 15.45 5.71
CA THR A 157 -1.91 15.93 4.39
C THR A 157 -1.81 17.45 4.33
N ARG A 158 -0.78 17.95 3.63
CA ARG A 158 -0.60 19.36 3.31
C ARG A 158 -0.84 19.58 1.82
N ILE A 159 -1.46 20.71 1.47
CA ILE A 159 -1.61 21.18 0.09
C ILE A 159 -0.85 22.51 0.00
N VAL A 160 0.17 22.56 -0.85
CA VAL A 160 0.97 23.75 -1.13
C VAL A 160 0.66 24.20 -2.55
N LYS A 161 0.27 25.47 -2.72
CA LYS A 161 0.04 26.03 -4.06
C LYS A 161 1.39 26.26 -4.74
N ILE A 162 1.52 25.78 -5.97
CA ILE A 162 2.72 25.98 -6.79
C ILE A 162 2.51 27.21 -7.67
N GLY A 163 1.38 27.27 -8.38
CA GLY A 163 1.09 28.33 -9.34
C GLY A 163 0.16 27.87 -10.46
N GLN A 164 -0.11 28.75 -11.41
CA GLN A 164 -0.91 28.41 -12.58
C GLN A 164 -0.05 27.67 -13.60
N ARG A 165 -0.56 26.54 -14.10
CA ARG A 165 0.09 25.78 -15.16
C ARG A 165 0.04 26.55 -16.47
N LYS A 166 1.16 26.55 -17.18
CA LYS A 166 1.24 27.10 -18.54
C LYS A 166 0.39 26.26 -19.51
N GLY A 167 -0.48 26.92 -20.26
CA GLY A 167 -1.34 26.30 -21.28
C GLY A 167 -2.83 26.45 -20.97
N ASP A 168 -3.28 25.96 -19.82
CA ASP A 168 -4.70 26.00 -19.41
C ASP A 168 -4.97 26.84 -18.16
N ALA A 169 -3.95 27.53 -17.63
CA ALA A 169 -4.01 28.36 -16.42
C ALA A 169 -4.57 27.65 -15.18
N ALA A 170 -4.62 26.31 -15.18
CA ALA A 170 -5.14 25.54 -14.07
C ALA A 170 -4.20 25.66 -12.86
N MET A 171 -4.76 25.88 -11.67
CA MET A 171 -3.97 25.98 -10.44
C MET A 171 -3.40 24.62 -10.03
N GLU A 172 -2.08 24.48 -10.12
CA GLU A 172 -1.33 23.32 -9.66
C GLU A 172 -0.91 23.46 -8.21
N VAL A 173 -1.01 22.34 -7.51
CA VAL A 173 -0.67 22.22 -6.10
C VAL A 173 0.12 20.95 -5.87
N LEU A 174 1.04 20.99 -4.92
CA LEU A 174 1.67 19.82 -4.32
C LEU A 174 0.79 19.36 -3.18
N ILE A 175 0.32 18.12 -3.21
CA ILE A 175 -0.26 17.46 -2.04
C ILE A 175 0.74 16.45 -1.49
N GLU A 176 1.02 16.53 -0.20
CA GLU A 176 2.04 15.71 0.48
C GLU A 176 1.56 15.22 1.84
N LEU A 177 2.13 14.10 2.27
CA LEU A 177 2.10 13.59 3.63
C LEU A 177 2.99 14.48 4.53
N VAL A 178 2.56 14.70 5.78
CA VAL A 178 3.20 15.64 6.71
C VAL A 178 4.14 14.95 7.69
#